data_AF-A0A9P3PG35-F1
#
_entry.id   AF-A0A9P3PG35-F1
#
_cell.length_a   1.000
_cell.length_b   1.000
_cell.length_c   1.000
_cell.angle_alpha   90.00
_cell.angle_beta   90.00
_cell.angle_gamma   90.00
#
_symmetry.space_group_name_H-M   'P 1'
#
loop_
_entity.id
_entity.type
_entity.pdbx_description
1 polymer ?
#
loop_
_entity_poly.entity_id
_entity_poly.type
_entity_poly.pdbx_seq_one_letter_code
_entity_poly.pdbx_strand_id
1 'polypeptide(L)'
;MQPATPEDAPTNPSNPALADSTTVASVASILQLFSSIVQHNQQLSAQVPGNPPPLIPPAPPTFPAFISTDTSPAGKSLPSLFPAIETSVLLDIARHEFRPIDLCKLDSRFRNKADVERLDSAAPCVGAFKEYPSLHSLLVPLTTYFAILQAFSASAGDAHATFLIGNSAARYTAHLLELHQHYEWTAVLQYHMQFHLHRRQEMLSGSYAGWAQPDQLLMSQYLFGRMRAAGGASSSRSGSGKSKRDVSAETCFAFNKGSCSTSPCPDGRVHKCRKCGASDHGEKTCKKS
;
A
#
# COMPACT_ATOMS: atom_id res chain seq x y z
N MET A 1 -62.58 -30.70 36.09
CA MET A 1 -61.42 -30.33 35.25
C MET A 1 -60.24 -30.13 36.17
N GLN A 2 -59.30 -31.08 36.17
CA GLN A 2 -58.14 -31.15 37.07
C GLN A 2 -57.02 -30.20 36.62
N PRO A 3 -56.23 -29.64 37.57
CA PRO A 3 -55.08 -28.80 37.24
C PRO A 3 -53.83 -29.68 37.03
N ALA A 4 -53.05 -29.36 35.99
CA ALA A 4 -51.75 -29.96 35.74
C ALA A 4 -50.64 -29.18 36.48
N THR A 5 -49.77 -29.93 37.12
CA THR A 5 -48.50 -29.53 37.77
C THR A 5 -47.41 -29.14 36.76
N PRO A 6 -46.39 -28.37 37.18
CA PRO A 6 -45.29 -27.92 36.31
C PRO A 6 -44.18 -28.98 36.23
N GLU A 7 -43.61 -29.14 35.03
CA GLU A 7 -42.48 -30.04 34.75
C GLU A 7 -41.21 -29.23 34.42
N ASP A 8 -40.08 -29.80 34.86
CA ASP A 8 -38.79 -29.20 35.12
C ASP A 8 -38.03 -28.61 33.91
N ALA A 9 -37.25 -27.57 34.22
CA ALA A 9 -36.26 -26.96 33.35
C ALA A 9 -34.96 -27.80 33.29
N PRO A 10 -34.31 -27.96 32.12
CA PRO A 10 -32.96 -28.51 32.06
C PRO A 10 -31.90 -27.44 32.34
N THR A 11 -31.11 -27.71 33.36
CA THR A 11 -29.89 -27.04 33.80
C THR A 11 -28.82 -26.93 32.71
N ASN A 12 -28.29 -25.71 32.60
CA ASN A 12 -27.18 -25.26 31.77
C ASN A 12 -25.83 -25.77 32.34
N PRO A 13 -24.97 -26.47 31.57
CA PRO A 13 -23.62 -26.78 32.02
C PRO A 13 -22.67 -25.58 31.80
N SER A 14 -22.11 -25.13 32.91
CA SER A 14 -21.10 -24.10 33.08
C SER A 14 -19.93 -24.20 32.09
N ASN A 15 -19.67 -23.08 31.42
CA ASN A 15 -18.47 -22.86 30.61
C ASN A 15 -17.29 -22.46 31.53
N PRO A 16 -16.11 -23.09 31.44
CA PRO A 16 -14.93 -22.62 32.15
C PRO A 16 -14.34 -21.41 31.44
N ALA A 17 -14.18 -20.32 32.20
CA ALA A 17 -13.44 -19.13 31.81
C ALA A 17 -11.96 -19.48 31.60
N LEU A 18 -11.50 -19.43 30.34
CA LEU A 18 -10.09 -19.31 30.02
C LEU A 18 -9.76 -17.83 29.85
N ALA A 19 -9.11 -17.28 30.87
CA ALA A 19 -8.46 -15.99 30.82
C ALA A 19 -7.13 -16.15 30.08
N ASP A 20 -7.07 -15.69 28.83
CA ASP A 20 -5.80 -15.54 28.11
C ASP A 20 -5.07 -14.29 28.61
N SER A 21 -4.23 -14.53 29.62
CA SER A 21 -3.25 -13.60 30.13
C SER A 21 -2.04 -13.62 29.20
N THR A 22 -2.05 -12.84 28.12
CA THR A 22 -0.85 -12.71 27.26
C THR A 22 -0.79 -11.39 26.48
N THR A 23 -0.81 -10.23 27.16
CA THR A 23 -0.56 -8.93 26.50
C THR A 23 0.10 -7.85 27.36
N VAL A 24 0.68 -8.20 28.52
CA VAL A 24 1.34 -7.19 29.39
C VAL A 24 2.88 -7.23 29.32
N ALA A 25 3.47 -8.27 28.73
CA ALA A 25 4.92 -8.44 28.68
C ALA A 25 5.63 -7.54 27.63
N SER A 26 4.90 -6.97 26.66
CA SER A 26 5.53 -6.21 25.56
C SER A 26 5.80 -4.74 25.90
N VAL A 27 4.96 -4.09 26.72
CA VAL A 27 5.09 -2.65 27.00
C VAL A 27 6.18 -2.37 28.05
N ALA A 28 6.36 -3.27 29.03
CA ALA A 28 7.40 -3.16 30.04
C ALA A 28 8.81 -3.32 29.43
N SER A 29 8.99 -4.22 28.46
CA SER A 29 10.25 -4.39 27.75
C SER A 29 10.61 -3.19 26.88
N ILE A 30 9.61 -2.52 26.29
CA ILE A 30 9.83 -1.29 25.51
C ILE A 30 10.25 -0.13 26.43
N LEU A 31 9.58 0.05 27.58
CA LEU A 31 9.97 1.07 28.55
C LEU A 31 11.36 0.82 29.15
N GLN A 32 11.72 -0.45 29.40
CA GLN A 32 13.08 -0.82 29.85
C GLN A 32 14.15 -0.47 28.81
N LEU A 33 13.88 -0.71 27.53
CA LEU A 33 14.79 -0.35 26.43
C LEU A 33 15.02 1.16 26.35
N PHE A 34 13.96 1.97 26.48
CA PHE A 34 14.10 3.43 26.51
C PHE A 34 14.90 3.92 27.72
N SER A 35 14.67 3.35 28.91
CA SER A 35 15.47 3.72 30.09
C SER A 35 16.95 3.31 29.99
N SER A 36 17.27 2.17 29.38
CA SER A 36 18.66 1.75 29.16
C SER A 36 19.40 2.62 28.14
N ILE A 37 18.72 3.11 27.10
CA ILE A 37 19.33 4.03 26.12
C ILE A 37 19.63 5.40 26.76
N VAL A 38 18.73 5.90 27.62
CA VAL A 38 18.95 7.17 28.35
C VAL A 38 20.11 7.02 29.34
N GLN A 39 20.21 5.91 30.07
CA GLN A 39 21.33 5.67 31.00
C GLN A 39 22.67 5.47 30.28
N HIS A 40 22.68 4.78 29.13
CA HIS A 40 23.90 4.58 28.34
C HIS A 40 24.47 5.92 27.81
N ASN A 41 23.60 6.84 27.37
CA ASN A 41 24.00 8.17 26.93
C ASN A 41 24.51 9.07 28.07
N GLN A 42 24.00 8.89 29.30
CA GLN A 42 24.53 9.61 30.47
C GLN A 42 25.92 9.11 30.90
N GLN A 43 26.20 7.81 30.80
CA GLN A 43 27.53 7.26 31.12
C GLN A 43 28.62 7.69 30.13
N LEU A 44 28.29 7.84 28.84
CA LEU A 44 29.24 8.34 27.84
C LEU A 44 29.62 9.82 28.04
N SER A 45 28.81 10.58 28.77
CA SER A 45 29.09 12.00 29.07
C SER A 45 30.02 12.20 30.29
N ALA A 46 30.37 11.14 31.01
CA ALA A 46 31.10 11.22 32.28
C ALA A 46 32.59 10.83 32.20
N GLN A 47 33.12 10.51 31.01
CA GLN A 47 34.54 10.14 30.85
C GLN A 47 35.26 11.06 29.86
N VAL A 48 35.74 12.20 30.35
CA VAL A 48 36.81 12.98 29.69
C VAL A 48 37.90 13.28 30.73
N PRO A 49 39.06 12.61 30.69
CA PRO A 49 40.24 13.02 31.44
C PRO A 49 41.13 13.95 30.59
N GLY A 50 41.42 15.14 31.12
CA GLY A 50 42.61 15.93 30.77
C GLY A 50 42.44 17.04 29.72
N ASN A 51 42.48 18.29 30.19
CA ASN A 51 42.41 19.55 29.43
C ASN A 51 43.46 19.70 28.31
N PRO A 52 43.05 20.31 27.19
CA PRO A 52 43.69 21.49 26.60
C PRO A 52 42.74 22.72 26.65
N PRO A 53 43.22 23.96 26.38
CA PRO A 53 42.46 25.19 26.68
C PRO A 53 41.11 25.28 25.94
N PRO A 54 40.12 25.99 26.52
CA PRO A 54 38.73 25.89 26.11
C PRO A 54 38.50 26.56 24.75
N LEU A 55 38.41 25.74 23.70
CA LEU A 55 37.69 26.11 22.50
C LEU A 55 36.20 26.04 22.84
N ILE A 56 35.55 27.20 22.90
CA ILE A 56 34.11 27.35 23.11
C ILE A 56 33.38 26.44 22.11
N PRO A 57 32.70 25.37 22.54
CA PRO A 57 31.89 24.59 21.63
C PRO A 57 30.77 25.51 21.10
N PRO A 58 30.49 25.52 19.79
CA PRO A 58 29.36 26.27 19.27
C PRO A 58 28.10 25.79 19.99
N ALA A 59 27.35 26.74 20.54
CA ALA A 59 26.09 26.44 21.23
C ALA A 59 25.23 25.57 20.30
N PRO A 60 24.62 24.48 20.81
CA PRO A 60 23.71 23.69 20.01
C PRO A 60 22.63 24.63 19.44
N PRO A 61 22.24 24.47 18.16
CA PRO A 61 21.21 25.32 17.57
C PRO A 61 19.99 25.27 18.47
N THR A 62 19.72 26.40 19.12
CA THR A 62 18.56 26.53 19.99
C THR A 62 17.38 26.60 19.05
N PHE A 63 16.58 25.54 19.00
CA PHE A 63 15.31 25.60 18.29
C PHE A 63 14.53 26.78 18.88
N PRO A 64 14.00 27.69 18.04
CA PRO A 64 13.21 28.80 18.55
C PRO A 64 12.12 28.23 19.45
N ALA A 65 11.94 28.84 20.63
CA ALA A 65 10.84 28.48 21.50
C ALA A 65 9.55 28.48 20.69
N PHE A 66 8.66 27.51 20.92
CA PHE A 66 7.31 27.48 20.34
C PHE A 66 6.46 28.60 20.98
N ILE A 67 6.88 29.85 20.81
CA ILE A 67 6.04 31.01 21.06
C ILE A 67 5.05 31.05 19.90
N SER A 68 3.79 30.73 20.20
CA SER A 68 2.66 30.92 19.30
C SER A 68 2.50 32.43 19.10
N THR A 69 3.30 33.01 18.22
CA THR A 69 3.00 34.33 17.68
C THR A 69 1.83 34.14 16.72
N ASP A 70 0.66 34.69 17.07
CA ASP A 70 -0.59 34.68 16.27
C ASP A 70 -0.46 35.22 14.84
N THR A 71 0.74 35.59 14.40
CA THR A 71 1.10 35.70 12.98
C THR A 71 1.20 34.32 12.36
N SER A 72 0.05 33.64 12.28
CA SER A 72 -0.18 32.56 11.33
C SER A 72 0.24 33.05 9.94
N PRO A 73 0.78 32.20 9.04
CA PRO A 73 0.99 32.54 7.63
C PRO A 73 -0.33 32.81 6.84
N ALA A 74 -1.37 33.27 7.55
CA ALA A 74 -2.77 33.50 7.22
C ALA A 74 -3.05 34.54 6.13
N GLY A 75 -2.07 34.87 5.28
CA GLY A 75 -2.26 35.85 4.20
C GLY A 75 -2.41 35.25 2.81
N LYS A 76 -1.94 34.01 2.59
CA LYS A 76 -1.87 33.43 1.24
C LYS A 76 -3.09 32.56 0.97
N SER A 77 -3.89 32.99 -0.01
CA SER A 77 -5.01 32.19 -0.50
C SER A 77 -4.51 30.88 -1.14
N LEU A 78 -5.33 29.82 -1.10
CA LEU A 78 -5.03 28.54 -1.76
C LEU A 78 -4.52 28.67 -3.21
N PRO A 79 -5.15 29.48 -4.08
CA PRO A 79 -4.64 29.72 -5.44
C PRO A 79 -3.24 30.33 -5.48
N SER A 80 -2.87 31.15 -4.49
CA SER A 80 -1.51 31.71 -4.42
C SER A 80 -0.45 30.70 -3.97
N LEU A 81 -0.85 29.68 -3.19
CA LEU A 81 0.04 28.59 -2.77
C LEU A 81 0.20 27.53 -3.87
N PHE A 82 -0.85 27.33 -4.68
CA PHE A 82 -0.87 26.34 -5.76
C PHE A 82 -1.25 27.00 -7.09
N PRO A 83 -0.45 27.96 -7.60
CA PRO A 83 -0.80 28.75 -8.79
C PRO A 83 -0.89 27.90 -10.06
N ALA A 84 -0.27 26.72 -10.04
CA ALA A 84 -0.34 25.78 -11.13
C ALA A 84 -1.67 25.01 -11.16
N ILE A 85 -2.45 24.96 -10.09
CA ILE A 85 -3.65 24.10 -10.03
C ILE A 85 -4.89 24.95 -10.28
N GLU A 86 -5.79 24.47 -11.14
CA GLU A 86 -7.05 25.17 -11.43
C GLU A 86 -7.85 25.41 -10.15
N THR A 87 -8.44 26.60 -10.03
CA THR A 87 -9.20 26.97 -8.82
C THR A 87 -10.39 26.05 -8.56
N SER A 88 -11.04 25.55 -9.62
CA SER A 88 -12.11 24.54 -9.53
C SER A 88 -11.62 23.27 -8.83
N VAL A 89 -10.47 22.74 -9.23
CA VAL A 89 -9.85 21.54 -8.62
C VAL A 89 -9.50 21.78 -7.15
N LEU A 90 -8.98 22.96 -6.81
CA LEU A 90 -8.71 23.32 -5.41
C LEU A 90 -10.00 23.33 -4.57
N LEU A 91 -11.09 23.87 -5.11
CA LEU A 91 -12.40 23.88 -4.44
C LEU A 91 -12.98 22.47 -4.29
N ASP A 92 -12.87 21.62 -5.31
CA ASP A 92 -13.31 20.23 -5.26
C ASP A 92 -12.58 19.47 -4.15
N ILE A 93 -11.27 19.71 -3.96
CA ILE A 93 -10.50 19.09 -2.87
C ILE A 93 -10.95 19.62 -1.52
N ALA A 94 -11.08 20.95 -1.38
CA ALA A 94 -11.52 21.60 -0.14
C ALA A 94 -12.93 21.15 0.29
N ARG A 95 -13.82 20.87 -0.65
CA ARG A 95 -15.18 20.35 -0.42
C ARG A 95 -15.25 18.82 -0.29
N HIS A 96 -14.11 18.14 -0.42
CA HIS A 96 -14.02 16.68 -0.43
C HIS A 96 -14.84 16.03 -1.57
N GLU A 97 -15.03 16.75 -2.67
CA GLU A 97 -15.72 16.34 -3.90
C GLU A 97 -14.79 15.72 -4.95
N PHE A 98 -13.47 15.95 -4.82
CA PHE A 98 -12.44 15.49 -5.74
C PHE A 98 -12.27 13.96 -5.74
N ARG A 99 -12.44 13.30 -6.90
CA ARG A 99 -12.40 11.83 -6.99
C ARG A 99 -10.96 11.30 -7.11
N PRO A 100 -10.70 10.06 -6.66
CA PRO A 100 -9.35 9.49 -6.77
C PRO A 100 -8.87 9.31 -8.21
N ILE A 101 -9.77 9.04 -9.16
CA ILE A 101 -9.42 8.95 -10.59
C ILE A 101 -8.97 10.31 -11.16
N ASP A 102 -9.35 11.41 -10.53
CA ASP A 102 -9.01 12.76 -10.97
C ASP A 102 -7.64 13.21 -10.42
N LEU A 103 -6.96 12.43 -9.55
CA LEU A 103 -5.64 12.75 -8.98
C LEU A 103 -4.59 13.12 -10.04
N CYS A 104 -4.69 12.58 -11.25
CA CYS A 104 -3.76 12.82 -12.35
C CYS A 104 -3.75 14.30 -12.77
N LYS A 105 -4.85 15.03 -12.53
CA LYS A 105 -4.95 16.48 -12.73
C LYS A 105 -3.99 17.27 -11.83
N LEU A 106 -3.51 16.68 -10.73
CA LEU A 106 -2.56 17.31 -9.82
C LEU A 106 -1.10 17.12 -10.24
N ASP A 107 -0.82 16.21 -11.17
CA ASP A 107 0.54 15.97 -11.67
C ASP A 107 0.84 16.93 -12.84
N SER A 108 1.91 17.72 -12.70
CA SER A 108 2.35 18.69 -13.71
C SER A 108 2.67 18.04 -15.06
N ARG A 109 3.08 16.77 -15.06
CA ARG A 109 3.41 16.02 -16.29
C ARG A 109 2.18 15.77 -17.17
N PHE A 110 1.01 15.61 -16.58
CA PHE A 110 -0.24 15.39 -17.32
C PHE A 110 -0.85 16.70 -17.79
N ARG A 111 -0.67 17.77 -17.02
CA ARG A 111 -1.16 19.11 -17.38
C ARG A 111 -0.45 19.68 -18.61
N ASN A 112 0.87 19.52 -18.70
CA ASN A 112 1.62 19.96 -19.87
C ASN A 112 1.21 19.22 -21.16
N LYS A 113 0.74 17.97 -21.05
CA LYS A 113 0.22 17.21 -22.19
C LYS A 113 -1.18 17.65 -22.58
N ALA A 114 -2.03 17.97 -21.61
CA ALA A 114 -3.37 18.48 -21.87
C ALA A 114 -3.33 19.81 -22.63
N ASP A 115 -2.37 20.71 -22.35
CA ASP A 115 -2.21 21.96 -23.13
C ASP A 115 -1.73 21.71 -24.57
N VAL A 116 -0.98 20.64 -24.81
CA VAL A 116 -0.52 20.24 -26.15
C VAL A 116 -1.61 19.49 -26.93
N GLU A 117 -2.41 18.66 -26.26
CA GLU A 117 -3.51 17.89 -26.88
C GLU A 117 -4.86 18.63 -26.91
N ARG A 118 -4.99 19.78 -26.20
CA ARG A 118 -6.19 20.64 -26.29
C ARG A 118 -6.43 21.22 -27.69
N LEU A 119 -5.43 21.13 -28.56
CA LEU A 119 -5.59 21.46 -29.96
C LEU A 119 -6.40 20.41 -30.73
N ASP A 120 -6.49 19.15 -30.28
CA ASP A 120 -7.12 18.09 -31.10
C ASP A 120 -7.97 17.00 -30.43
N SER A 121 -8.02 16.79 -29.10
CA SER A 121 -9.05 15.91 -28.51
C SER A 121 -9.18 15.96 -26.99
N ALA A 122 -10.36 16.35 -26.50
CA ALA A 122 -10.79 16.19 -25.12
C ALA A 122 -11.14 14.71 -24.83
N ALA A 123 -10.14 13.83 -24.78
CA ALA A 123 -10.36 12.45 -24.37
C ALA A 123 -10.49 12.39 -22.83
N PRO A 124 -11.62 11.89 -22.28
CA PRO A 124 -11.75 11.67 -20.84
C PRO A 124 -10.71 10.66 -20.34
N CYS A 125 -10.22 10.84 -19.11
CA CYS A 125 -9.38 9.89 -18.36
C CYS A 125 -9.75 8.42 -18.64
N VAL A 126 -9.01 7.78 -19.55
CA VAL A 126 -9.28 6.40 -19.99
C VAL A 126 -8.70 5.44 -18.96
N GLY A 127 -9.48 5.14 -17.92
CA GLY A 127 -9.24 4.09 -16.94
C GLY A 127 -8.04 4.33 -16.01
N ALA A 128 -8.29 4.33 -14.70
CA ALA A 128 -7.29 4.61 -13.65
C ALA A 128 -5.96 3.83 -13.80
N PHE A 129 -5.98 2.61 -14.34
CA PHE A 129 -4.77 1.80 -14.55
C PHE A 129 -3.83 2.35 -15.62
N LYS A 130 -4.36 3.03 -16.64
CA LYS A 130 -3.55 3.64 -17.70
C LYS A 130 -2.83 4.88 -17.19
N GLU A 131 -3.47 5.60 -16.28
CA GLU A 131 -2.96 6.86 -15.73
C GLU A 131 -1.91 6.65 -14.63
N TYR A 132 -2.04 5.57 -13.86
CA TYR A 132 -1.09 5.24 -12.80
C TYR A 132 -0.34 3.93 -13.07
N PRO A 133 0.61 3.89 -14.02
CA PRO A 133 1.36 2.68 -14.34
C PRO A 133 2.30 2.23 -13.21
N SER A 134 2.60 3.10 -12.24
CA SER A 134 3.51 2.79 -11.13
C SER A 134 3.12 3.48 -9.82
N LEU A 135 3.66 3.01 -8.70
CA LEU A 135 3.49 3.67 -7.40
C LEU A 135 3.92 5.13 -7.45
N HIS A 136 5.05 5.42 -8.10
CA HIS A 136 5.56 6.78 -8.21
C HIS A 136 4.60 7.71 -8.96
N SER A 137 3.91 7.22 -10.01
CA SER A 137 2.90 8.02 -10.72
C SER A 137 1.68 8.37 -9.86
N LEU A 138 1.39 7.60 -8.80
CA LEU A 138 0.32 7.89 -7.85
C LEU A 138 0.80 8.80 -6.70
N LEU A 139 2.00 8.53 -6.16
CA LEU A 139 2.47 9.21 -4.94
C LEU A 139 2.65 10.71 -5.10
N VAL A 140 3.11 11.17 -6.27
CA VAL A 140 3.30 12.60 -6.55
C VAL A 140 1.97 13.37 -6.43
N PRO A 141 0.93 13.07 -7.23
CA PRO A 141 -0.35 13.78 -7.11
C PRO A 141 -1.05 13.54 -5.77
N LEU A 142 -0.89 12.36 -5.15
CA LEU A 142 -1.45 12.09 -3.82
C LEU A 142 -0.82 12.98 -2.73
N THR A 143 0.50 13.21 -2.80
CA THR A 143 1.18 14.11 -1.87
C THR A 143 0.69 15.55 -2.04
N THR A 144 0.52 15.99 -3.30
CA THR A 144 -0.06 17.30 -3.61
C THR A 144 -1.49 17.44 -3.08
N TYR A 145 -2.32 16.40 -3.21
CA TYR A 145 -3.67 16.35 -2.65
C TYR A 145 -3.68 16.62 -1.13
N PHE A 146 -2.82 15.92 -0.37
CA PHE A 146 -2.73 16.14 1.07
C PHE A 146 -2.16 17.51 1.43
N ALA A 147 -1.20 18.03 0.67
CA ALA A 147 -0.68 19.38 0.89
C ALA A 147 -1.76 20.46 0.73
N ILE A 148 -2.65 20.31 -0.26
CA ILE A 148 -3.80 21.21 -0.48
C ILE A 148 -4.78 21.11 0.70
N LEU A 149 -5.15 19.90 1.13
CA LEU A 149 -6.02 19.71 2.30
C LEU A 149 -5.43 20.34 3.56
N GLN A 150 -4.14 20.12 3.80
CA GLN A 150 -3.44 20.66 4.96
C GLN A 150 -3.39 22.20 4.93
N ALA A 151 -3.10 22.78 3.76
CA ALA A 151 -3.10 24.24 3.57
C ALA A 151 -4.50 24.85 3.76
N PHE A 152 -5.55 24.18 3.27
CA PHE A 152 -6.93 24.60 3.47
C PHE A 152 -7.28 24.63 4.96
N SER A 153 -7.03 23.54 5.68
CA SER A 153 -7.25 23.43 7.13
C SER A 153 -6.47 24.51 7.90
N ALA A 154 -5.21 24.75 7.51
CA ALA A 154 -4.37 25.76 8.16
C ALA A 154 -4.92 27.17 7.92
N SER A 155 -5.43 27.46 6.71
CA SER A 155 -6.04 28.74 6.39
C SER A 155 -7.35 28.99 7.13
N ALA A 156 -8.06 27.92 7.50
CA ALA A 156 -9.24 27.98 8.35
C ALA A 156 -8.90 28.15 9.85
N GLY A 157 -7.62 28.11 10.22
CA GLY A 157 -7.18 28.17 11.62
C GLY A 157 -7.37 26.87 12.40
N ASP A 158 -7.69 25.76 11.74
CA ASP A 158 -7.86 24.46 12.40
C ASP A 158 -6.52 23.72 12.48
N ALA A 159 -5.74 24.06 13.52
CA ALA A 159 -4.44 23.46 13.78
C ALA A 159 -4.52 21.94 14.03
N HIS A 160 -5.63 21.46 14.64
CA HIS A 160 -5.82 20.06 14.94
C HIS A 160 -6.06 19.24 13.66
N ALA A 161 -6.96 19.69 12.78
CA ALA A 161 -7.16 19.04 11.49
C ALA A 161 -5.91 19.14 10.61
N THR A 162 -5.18 20.26 10.62
CA THR A 162 -3.89 20.39 9.90
C THR A 162 -2.89 19.33 10.34
N PHE A 163 -2.74 19.12 11.66
CA PHE A 163 -1.87 18.06 12.19
C PHE A 163 -2.36 16.67 11.79
N LEU A 164 -3.66 16.38 11.96
CA LEU A 164 -4.24 15.08 11.62
C LEU A 164 -4.07 14.74 10.15
N ILE A 165 -4.29 15.69 9.24
CA ILE A 165 -4.09 15.50 7.80
C ILE A 165 -2.64 15.15 7.51
N GLY A 166 -1.68 15.94 8.01
CA GLY A 166 -0.26 15.70 7.77
C GLY A 166 0.22 14.34 8.31
N ASN A 167 -0.12 14.02 9.57
CA ASN A 167 0.25 12.75 10.19
C ASN A 167 -0.40 11.55 9.48
N SER A 168 -1.69 11.65 9.13
CA SER A 168 -2.41 10.56 8.48
C SER A 168 -1.93 10.35 7.04
N ALA A 169 -1.59 11.43 6.32
CA ALA A 169 -0.97 11.36 4.99
C ALA A 169 0.36 10.60 5.01
N ALA A 170 1.22 10.88 6.01
CA ALA A 170 2.50 10.19 6.17
C ALA A 170 2.29 8.68 6.44
N ARG A 171 1.40 8.34 7.37
CA ARG A 171 1.07 6.93 7.69
C ARG A 171 0.48 6.20 6.50
N TYR A 172 -0.45 6.83 5.79
CA TYR A 172 -1.06 6.24 4.60
C TYR A 172 -0.05 6.01 3.47
N THR A 173 0.88 6.95 3.27
CA THR A 173 1.95 6.81 2.28
C THR A 173 2.86 5.63 2.61
N ALA A 174 3.24 5.48 3.89
CA ALA A 174 4.02 4.33 4.36
C ALA A 174 3.26 3.01 4.14
N HIS A 175 1.96 2.98 4.43
CA HIS A 175 1.10 1.83 4.19
C HIS A 175 1.04 1.46 2.70
N LEU A 176 0.85 2.42 1.80
CA LEU A 176 0.86 2.15 0.35
C LEU A 176 2.21 1.59 -0.14
N LEU A 177 3.32 2.08 0.42
CA LEU A 177 4.66 1.56 0.13
C LEU A 177 4.79 0.10 0.57
N GLU A 178 4.35 -0.23 1.79
CA GLU A 178 4.33 -1.60 2.30
C GLU A 178 3.46 -2.52 1.43
N LEU A 179 2.24 -2.11 1.11
CA LEU A 179 1.36 -2.88 0.22
C LEU A 179 2.01 -3.10 -1.16
N HIS A 180 2.69 -2.09 -1.71
CA HIS A 180 3.38 -2.22 -2.99
C HIS A 180 4.54 -3.24 -2.96
N GLN A 181 5.19 -3.44 -1.81
CA GLN A 181 6.24 -4.45 -1.66
C GLN A 181 5.66 -5.87 -1.71
N HIS A 182 4.47 -6.07 -1.13
CA HIS A 182 3.88 -7.40 -0.97
C HIS A 182 2.89 -7.79 -2.07
N TYR A 183 2.22 -6.84 -2.71
CA TYR A 183 1.10 -7.11 -3.61
C TYR A 183 1.29 -6.56 -5.02
N GLU A 184 0.59 -7.15 -5.98
CA GLU A 184 0.59 -6.68 -7.37
C GLU A 184 0.13 -5.22 -7.44
N TRP A 185 0.77 -4.42 -8.30
CA TRP A 185 0.48 -2.99 -8.36
C TRP A 185 -0.98 -2.69 -8.71
N THR A 186 -1.58 -3.45 -9.63
CA THR A 186 -2.98 -3.31 -10.02
C THR A 186 -3.94 -3.53 -8.84
N ALA A 187 -3.62 -4.47 -7.95
CA ALA A 187 -4.38 -4.74 -6.72
C ALA A 187 -4.28 -3.57 -5.72
N VAL A 188 -3.06 -3.08 -5.49
CA VAL A 188 -2.80 -1.93 -4.61
C VAL A 188 -3.50 -0.67 -5.13
N LEU A 189 -3.51 -0.45 -6.44
CA LEU A 189 -4.21 0.68 -7.05
C LEU A 189 -5.72 0.57 -6.86
N GLN A 190 -6.32 -0.61 -7.04
CA GLN A 190 -7.75 -0.82 -6.77
C GLN A 190 -8.10 -0.55 -5.30
N TYR A 191 -7.27 -1.06 -4.38
CA TYR A 191 -7.39 -0.77 -2.95
C TYR A 191 -7.35 0.74 -2.70
N HIS A 192 -6.38 1.46 -3.26
CA HIS A 192 -6.27 2.92 -3.10
C HIS A 192 -7.53 3.66 -3.59
N MET A 193 -8.04 3.31 -4.77
CA MET A 193 -9.21 3.98 -5.35
C MET A 193 -10.43 3.87 -4.43
N GLN A 194 -10.69 2.68 -3.88
CA GLN A 194 -11.82 2.47 -2.98
C GLN A 194 -11.58 3.07 -1.59
N PHE A 195 -10.37 2.91 -1.07
CA PHE A 195 -9.97 3.48 0.22
C PHE A 195 -10.17 5.00 0.21
N HIS A 196 -9.71 5.69 -0.83
CA HIS A 196 -9.88 7.12 -0.98
C HIS A 196 -11.36 7.51 -1.05
N LEU A 197 -12.21 6.78 -1.78
CA LEU A 197 -13.66 7.04 -1.79
C LEU A 197 -14.29 6.92 -0.39
N HIS A 198 -13.91 5.90 0.40
CA HIS A 198 -14.38 5.77 1.79
C HIS A 198 -13.91 6.95 2.65
N ARG A 199 -12.62 7.31 2.59
CA ARG A 199 -12.07 8.42 3.40
C ARG A 199 -12.70 9.77 3.05
N ARG A 200 -13.10 9.99 1.79
CA ARG A 200 -13.82 11.22 1.42
C ARG A 200 -15.15 11.37 2.14
N GLN A 201 -15.90 10.28 2.30
CA GLN A 201 -17.16 10.32 3.04
C GLN A 201 -16.93 10.65 4.52
N GLU A 202 -15.86 10.12 5.12
CA GLU A 202 -15.48 10.47 6.50
C GLU A 202 -15.08 11.95 6.62
N MET A 203 -14.32 12.48 5.66
CA MET A 203 -13.92 13.88 5.67
C MET A 203 -15.11 14.85 5.56
N LEU A 204 -16.24 14.46 4.93
CA LEU A 204 -17.47 15.27 4.96
C LEU A 204 -18.02 15.46 6.38
N SER A 205 -17.70 14.54 7.31
CA SER A 205 -18.01 14.67 8.74
C SER A 205 -16.91 15.36 9.55
N GLY A 206 -15.86 15.88 8.89
CA GLY A 206 -14.70 16.51 9.52
C GLY A 206 -13.69 15.52 10.12
N SER A 207 -13.84 14.22 9.86
CA SER A 207 -12.92 13.19 10.37
C SER A 207 -11.80 12.90 9.37
N TYR A 208 -10.56 13.22 9.75
CA TYR A 208 -9.35 12.95 8.96
C TYR A 208 -8.57 11.71 9.44
N ALA A 209 -8.87 11.20 10.63
CA ALA A 209 -8.12 10.13 11.28
C ALA A 209 -8.17 8.79 10.51
N GLY A 210 -9.22 8.58 9.71
CA GLY A 210 -9.38 7.35 8.94
C GLY A 210 -8.25 7.11 7.94
N TRP A 211 -7.59 8.15 7.43
CA TRP A 211 -6.44 7.99 6.54
C TRP A 211 -5.27 7.25 7.19
N ALA A 212 -5.11 7.33 8.51
CA ALA A 212 -4.05 6.66 9.25
C ALA A 212 -4.29 5.16 9.50
N GLN A 213 -5.49 4.67 9.20
CA GLN A 213 -5.94 3.31 9.55
C GLN A 213 -6.14 2.47 8.29
N PRO A 214 -5.46 1.30 8.17
CA PRO A 214 -5.74 0.36 7.10
C PRO A 214 -7.20 -0.15 7.13
N ASP A 215 -7.82 -0.25 5.96
CA ASP A 215 -9.17 -0.82 5.84
C ASP A 215 -9.06 -2.32 5.56
N GLN A 216 -9.26 -3.13 6.61
CA GLN A 216 -9.10 -4.59 6.55
C GLN A 216 -10.07 -5.25 5.57
N LEU A 217 -11.30 -4.70 5.43
CA LEU A 217 -12.29 -5.23 4.51
C LEU A 217 -11.81 -5.00 3.06
N LEU A 218 -11.38 -3.78 2.73
CA LEU A 218 -10.81 -3.48 1.42
C LEU A 218 -9.53 -4.28 1.15
N MET A 219 -8.67 -4.48 2.15
CA MET A 219 -7.48 -5.32 2.01
C MET A 219 -7.86 -6.75 1.64
N SER A 220 -8.82 -7.35 2.35
CA SER A 220 -9.30 -8.70 2.05
C SER A 220 -9.93 -8.81 0.65
N GLN A 221 -10.66 -7.77 0.22
CA GLN A 221 -11.35 -7.76 -1.06
C GLN A 221 -10.40 -7.61 -2.26
N TYR A 222 -9.41 -6.72 -2.16
CA TYR A 222 -8.58 -6.34 -3.31
C TYR A 222 -7.21 -7.00 -3.33
N LEU A 223 -6.65 -7.36 -2.17
CA LEU A 223 -5.26 -7.83 -2.05
C LEU A 223 -5.15 -9.35 -1.87
N PHE A 224 -6.19 -9.99 -1.32
CA PHE A 224 -6.16 -11.43 -1.07
C PHE A 224 -5.90 -12.23 -2.35
N GLY A 225 -4.94 -13.16 -2.29
CA GLY A 225 -4.52 -13.98 -3.43
C GLY A 225 -3.72 -13.25 -4.51
N ARG A 226 -3.38 -11.96 -4.34
CA ARG A 226 -2.62 -11.14 -5.31
C ARG A 226 -1.26 -10.71 -4.78
N MET A 227 -0.63 -11.58 -4.02
CA MET A 227 0.73 -11.37 -3.52
C MET A 227 1.70 -11.41 -4.71
N ARG A 228 2.70 -10.52 -4.72
CA ARG A 228 3.77 -10.59 -5.72
C ARG A 228 4.48 -11.93 -5.59
N ALA A 229 4.80 -12.54 -6.73
CA ALA A 229 5.75 -13.63 -6.76
C ALA A 229 7.07 -13.09 -6.21
N ALA A 230 7.44 -13.53 -5.00
CA ALA A 230 8.71 -13.15 -4.39
C ALA A 230 9.82 -13.53 -5.37
N GLY A 231 10.51 -12.52 -5.91
CA GLY A 231 11.64 -12.75 -6.79
C GLY A 231 12.69 -13.55 -6.03
N GLY A 232 12.92 -14.80 -6.46
CA GLY A 232 14.04 -15.60 -5.97
C GLY A 232 13.74 -16.53 -4.80
N ALA A 233 12.73 -17.37 -4.91
CA ALA A 233 12.85 -18.73 -4.38
C ALA A 233 12.21 -19.68 -5.39
N SER A 234 13.04 -20.50 -6.03
CA SER A 234 12.61 -21.82 -6.51
C SER A 234 12.17 -22.65 -5.30
N SER A 235 11.01 -22.32 -4.73
CA SER A 235 10.31 -23.23 -3.83
C SER A 235 9.48 -24.15 -4.70
N SER A 236 10.07 -25.31 -4.93
CA SER A 236 9.38 -26.53 -5.26
C SER A 236 8.21 -26.77 -4.29
N ARG A 237 7.06 -27.13 -4.89
CA ARG A 237 5.90 -27.84 -4.31
C ARG A 237 4.96 -26.96 -3.45
N SER A 238 3.63 -27.06 -3.58
CA SER A 238 2.80 -28.21 -3.90
C SER A 238 1.52 -27.76 -4.63
N GLY A 239 1.17 -28.47 -5.69
CA GLY A 239 -0.10 -28.30 -6.37
C GLY A 239 -1.22 -28.93 -5.55
N SER A 240 -2.25 -28.13 -5.25
CA SER A 240 -3.59 -28.64 -4.96
C SER A 240 -4.52 -28.20 -6.07
N GLY A 241 -5.13 -29.19 -6.74
CA GLY A 241 -6.40 -29.02 -7.44
C GLY A 241 -6.36 -28.55 -8.90
N LYS A 242 -5.39 -28.98 -9.72
CA LYS A 242 -5.63 -29.05 -11.18
C LYS A 242 -6.04 -30.47 -11.52
N SER A 243 -7.23 -30.62 -12.11
CA SER A 243 -7.64 -31.86 -12.77
C SER A 243 -6.44 -32.41 -13.55
N LYS A 244 -6.08 -33.69 -13.32
CA LYS A 244 -5.07 -34.38 -14.13
C LYS A 244 -5.50 -34.26 -15.58
N ARG A 245 -4.96 -33.26 -16.28
CA ARG A 245 -5.14 -33.15 -17.72
C ARG A 245 -4.43 -34.38 -18.28
N ASP A 246 -5.14 -35.17 -19.06
CA ASP A 246 -4.56 -36.30 -19.72
C ASP A 246 -3.54 -35.79 -20.75
N VAL A 247 -2.26 -35.81 -20.36
CA VAL A 247 -1.14 -35.37 -21.19
C VAL A 247 -0.62 -36.48 -22.11
N SER A 248 -1.24 -37.66 -22.06
CA SER A 248 -0.84 -38.81 -22.89
C SER A 248 -1.07 -38.58 -24.40
N ALA A 249 -1.84 -37.56 -24.78
CA ALA A 249 -2.01 -37.15 -26.17
C ALA A 249 -1.11 -35.96 -26.57
N GLU A 250 -0.50 -35.27 -25.60
CA GLU A 250 0.30 -34.07 -25.85
C GLU A 250 1.71 -34.45 -26.36
N THR A 251 2.22 -33.69 -27.34
CA THR A 251 3.57 -33.88 -27.87
C THR A 251 4.64 -33.44 -26.86
N CYS A 252 5.70 -34.23 -26.71
CA CYS A 252 6.89 -33.85 -25.94
C CYS A 252 7.71 -32.79 -26.68
N PHE A 253 7.78 -31.58 -26.13
CA PHE A 253 8.59 -30.50 -26.70
C PHE A 253 10.09 -30.74 -26.51
N ALA A 254 10.50 -31.38 -25.41
CA ALA A 254 11.89 -31.71 -25.14
C ALA A 254 12.44 -32.73 -26.17
N PHE A 255 11.63 -33.70 -26.58
CA PHE A 255 11.95 -34.60 -27.69
C PHE A 255 12.18 -33.85 -29.00
N ASN A 256 11.28 -32.93 -29.36
CA ASN A 256 11.44 -32.11 -30.56
C ASN A 256 12.68 -31.20 -30.53
N LYS A 257 13.12 -30.80 -29.34
CA LYS A 257 14.37 -30.04 -29.11
C LYS A 257 15.62 -30.92 -29.00
N GLY A 258 15.49 -32.25 -29.02
CA GLY A 258 16.60 -33.20 -28.88
C GLY A 258 17.12 -33.37 -27.44
N SER A 259 16.41 -32.88 -26.44
CA SER A 259 16.82 -32.94 -25.02
C SER A 259 16.11 -34.04 -24.22
N CYS A 260 15.19 -34.78 -24.84
CA CYS A 260 14.53 -35.94 -24.24
C CYS A 260 14.71 -37.15 -25.16
N SER A 261 15.45 -38.16 -24.70
CA SER A 261 15.75 -39.39 -25.41
C SER A 261 15.09 -40.64 -24.81
N THR A 262 14.58 -40.54 -23.57
CA THR A 262 13.94 -41.65 -22.86
C THR A 262 12.54 -41.93 -23.43
N SER A 263 12.30 -43.17 -23.85
CA SER A 263 11.00 -43.66 -24.30
C SER A 263 10.56 -44.83 -23.41
N PRO A 264 9.43 -44.73 -22.68
CA PRO A 264 8.46 -43.63 -22.68
C PRO A 264 8.97 -42.34 -22.01
N CYS A 265 8.39 -41.20 -22.39
CA CYS A 265 8.75 -39.89 -21.83
C CYS A 265 8.49 -39.84 -20.32
N PRO A 266 9.42 -39.35 -19.49
CA PRO A 266 9.23 -39.24 -18.04
C PRO A 266 8.04 -38.33 -17.67
N ASP A 267 7.68 -37.37 -18.53
CA ASP A 267 6.52 -36.48 -18.35
C ASP A 267 5.20 -37.06 -18.90
N GLY A 268 5.20 -38.31 -19.37
CA GLY A 268 4.00 -38.98 -19.90
C GLY A 268 3.50 -38.45 -21.25
N ARG A 269 4.30 -37.64 -21.97
CA ARG A 269 3.98 -37.05 -23.28
C ARG A 269 4.45 -37.93 -24.44
N VAL A 270 3.84 -37.79 -25.62
CA VAL A 270 4.18 -38.59 -26.81
C VAL A 270 5.39 -38.01 -27.54
N HIS A 271 6.35 -38.87 -27.86
CA HIS A 271 7.47 -38.55 -28.74
C HIS A 271 7.01 -38.64 -30.20
N LYS A 272 6.58 -37.50 -30.75
CA LYS A 272 6.27 -37.33 -32.18
C LYS A 272 6.85 -36.02 -32.70
N CYS A 273 7.44 -36.09 -33.90
CA CYS A 273 7.96 -34.94 -34.62
C CYS A 273 6.81 -33.97 -34.93
N ARG A 274 6.98 -32.69 -34.59
CA ARG A 274 5.94 -31.69 -34.81
C ARG A 274 5.70 -31.39 -36.29
N LYS A 275 6.70 -31.61 -37.15
CA LYS A 275 6.64 -31.34 -38.59
C LYS A 275 6.01 -32.47 -39.40
N CYS A 276 6.36 -33.72 -39.10
CA CYS A 276 5.94 -34.87 -39.92
C CYS A 276 5.15 -35.93 -39.15
N GLY A 277 5.05 -35.84 -37.83
CA GLY A 277 4.34 -36.80 -36.98
C GLY A 277 5.12 -38.08 -36.64
N ALA A 278 6.32 -38.29 -37.21
CA ALA A 278 7.10 -39.51 -36.98
C ALA A 278 7.69 -39.57 -35.56
N SER A 279 7.86 -40.77 -35.00
CA SER A 279 8.31 -40.99 -33.61
C SER A 279 9.80 -41.32 -33.47
N ASP A 280 10.49 -41.52 -34.60
CA ASP A 280 11.92 -41.86 -34.69
C ASP A 280 12.84 -40.65 -34.52
N HIS A 281 12.34 -39.44 -34.82
CA HIS A 281 13.13 -38.22 -34.78
C HIS A 281 12.35 -37.03 -34.24
N GLY A 282 13.07 -36.07 -33.66
CA GLY A 282 12.52 -34.79 -33.24
C GLY A 282 12.49 -33.77 -34.38
N GLU A 283 11.77 -32.67 -34.21
CA GLU A 283 11.69 -31.56 -35.18
C GLU A 283 13.06 -31.07 -35.69
N LYS A 284 14.09 -31.03 -34.84
CA LYS A 284 15.44 -30.61 -35.22
C LYS A 284 16.10 -31.48 -36.30
N THR A 285 15.78 -32.77 -36.34
CA THR A 285 16.36 -33.73 -37.30
C THR A 285 15.38 -34.10 -38.41
N CYS A 286 14.25 -33.39 -38.50
CA CYS A 286 13.23 -33.62 -39.52
C CYS A 286 13.70 -33.10 -40.88
N LYS A 287 13.74 -33.99 -41.88
CA LYS A 287 14.08 -33.66 -43.27
C LYS A 287 12.91 -33.11 -44.09
N LYS A 288 11.71 -33.05 -43.50
CA LYS A 288 10.51 -32.50 -44.16
C LYS A 288 10.48 -30.99 -43.93
N SER A 289 10.75 -30.24 -45.00
CA SER A 289 10.63 -28.77 -45.07
C SER A 289 9.17 -28.35 -45.10
#